data_AF-W1X4S9-F1
#
_entry.id   AF-W1X4S9-F1
#
_cell.length_a   1.000
_cell.length_b   1.000
_cell.length_c   1.000
_cell.angle_alpha   90.00
_cell.angle_beta   90.00
_cell.angle_gamma   90.00
#
_symmetry.space_group_name_H-M   'P 1'
#
loop_
_entity.id
_entity.type
_entity.pdbx_description
1 polymer ?
#
loop_
_entity_poly.entity_id
_entity_poly.type
_entity_poly.pdbx_seq_one_letter_code
_entity_poly.pdbx_strand_id
1 'polypeptide(L)'
;GIKRIRFWMTFSEKYLTHLKVLENVGMTSIEPIEFEGQKIVPLQFLKAVLPDPASLGPRTKGKTNIGCIFQTIKDGQPKTYYVYNVCDH
;
A
#
# COMPACT_ATOMS: atom_id res chain seq x y z
N GLY A 1 -29.92 -6.11 -7.64
CA GLY A 1 -28.90 -5.23 -7.05
C GLY A 1 -27.56 -5.93 -6.96
N ILE A 2 -26.49 -5.20 -6.62
CA ILE A 2 -25.15 -5.76 -6.40
C ILE A 2 -25.19 -6.69 -5.18
N LYS A 3 -24.59 -7.89 -5.30
CA LYS A 3 -24.57 -8.88 -4.21
C LYS A 3 -23.31 -8.82 -3.34
N ARG A 4 -22.17 -8.40 -3.89
CA ARG A 4 -20.87 -8.35 -3.19
C ARG A 4 -19.90 -7.41 -3.90
N ILE A 5 -19.13 -6.64 -3.14
CA ILE A 5 -18.00 -5.82 -3.61
C ILE A 5 -16.79 -6.15 -2.73
N ARG A 6 -15.60 -6.24 -3.32
CA ARG A 6 -14.34 -6.50 -2.60
C ARG A 6 -13.23 -5.63 -3.21
N PHE A 7 -12.27 -5.24 -2.38
CA PHE A 7 -11.04 -4.57 -2.79
C PHE A 7 -9.85 -5.47 -2.46
N TRP A 8 -8.88 -5.52 -3.37
CA TRP A 8 -7.63 -6.27 -3.21
C TRP A 8 -6.47 -5.38 -3.59
N MET A 9 -5.36 -5.53 -2.87
CA MET A 9 -4.12 -4.83 -3.13
C MET A 9 -2.96 -5.81 -2.98
N THR A 10 -1.96 -5.68 -3.84
CA THR A 10 -0.76 -6.52 -3.82
C THR A 10 0.22 -5.97 -2.79
N PHE A 11 0.74 -6.86 -1.94
CA PHE A 11 1.87 -6.59 -1.08
C PHE A 11 2.88 -7.71 -1.24
N SER A 12 4.14 -7.35 -1.45
CA SER A 12 5.22 -8.34 -1.45
C SER A 12 5.50 -8.79 -0.02
N GLU A 13 5.97 -10.02 0.15
CA GLU A 13 6.38 -10.52 1.46
C GLU A 13 7.46 -9.62 2.08
N LYS A 14 8.46 -9.22 1.29
CA LYS A 14 9.51 -8.30 1.73
C LYS A 14 8.97 -6.99 2.30
N TYR A 15 7.96 -6.38 1.64
CA TYR A 15 7.32 -5.17 2.16
C TYR A 15 6.67 -5.42 3.52
N LEU A 16 5.90 -6.51 3.64
CA LEU A 16 5.23 -6.88 4.89
C LEU A 16 6.24 -7.18 6.00
N THR A 17 7.35 -7.86 5.68
CA THR A 17 8.44 -8.13 6.63
C THR A 17 9.04 -6.83 7.16
N HIS A 18 9.38 -5.87 6.29
CA HIS A 18 9.95 -4.60 6.73
C HIS A 18 8.97 -3.79 7.60
N LEU A 19 7.70 -3.73 7.21
CA LEU A 19 6.67 -3.06 8.00
C LEU A 19 6.53 -3.69 9.39
N LYS A 20 6.48 -5.02 9.45
CA LYS A 20 6.38 -5.76 10.71
C LYS A 20 7.61 -5.56 11.61
N VAL A 21 8.81 -5.52 11.03
CA VAL A 21 10.03 -5.22 11.79
C VAL A 21 9.95 -3.82 12.40
N LEU A 22 9.59 -2.80 11.61
CA LEU A 22 9.46 -1.41 12.08
C LEU A 22 8.39 -1.28 13.18
N GLU A 23 7.26 -1.97 13.04
CA GLU A 23 6.21 -2.04 14.05
C GLU A 23 6.71 -2.72 15.34
N ASN A 24 7.36 -3.87 15.23
CA ASN A 24 7.87 -4.63 16.38
C ASN A 24 8.91 -3.85 17.21
N VAL A 25 9.72 -3.00 16.57
CA VAL A 25 10.68 -2.13 17.27
C VAL A 25 10.08 -0.78 17.69
N GLY A 26 8.77 -0.57 17.50
CA GLY A 26 8.06 0.64 17.94
C GLY A 26 8.25 1.87 17.05
N MET A 27 8.91 1.75 15.90
CA MET A 27 9.21 2.88 15.01
C MET A 27 7.97 3.44 14.30
N THR A 28 6.87 2.70 14.30
CA THR A 28 5.57 3.15 13.77
C THR A 28 4.70 3.84 14.83
N SER A 29 5.16 3.94 16.08
CA SER A 29 4.39 4.55 17.18
C SER A 29 4.18 6.05 16.99
N ILE A 30 2.99 6.52 17.35
CA ILE A 30 2.63 7.94 17.44
C ILE A 30 2.84 8.51 18.85
N GLU A 31 3.06 7.65 19.85
CA GLU A 31 3.27 8.06 21.22
C GLU A 31 4.69 8.63 21.40
N PRO A 32 4.85 9.83 21.98
CA PRO A 32 6.16 10.41 22.23
C PRO A 32 6.96 9.59 23.25
N ILE A 33 8.25 9.42 22.99
CA ILE A 33 9.23 8.89 23.95
C ILE A 33 10.21 9.99 24.37
N GLU A 34 10.76 9.88 25.57
CA GLU A 34 11.84 10.76 26.02
C GLU A 34 13.19 10.19 25.59
N PHE A 35 13.97 10.97 24.84
CA PHE A 35 15.30 10.63 24.39
C PHE A 35 16.20 11.86 24.58
N GLU A 36 17.21 11.74 25.45
CA GLU A 36 18.17 12.83 25.73
C GLU A 36 17.50 14.17 26.13
N GLY A 37 16.41 14.10 26.92
CA GLY A 37 15.65 15.27 27.38
C GLY A 37 14.70 15.86 26.33
N GLN A 38 14.55 15.22 25.17
CA GLN A 38 13.61 15.63 24.12
C GLN A 38 12.48 14.61 23.96
N LYS A 39 11.28 15.09 23.65
CA LYS A 39 10.15 14.23 23.27
C LYS A 39 10.17 13.98 21.77
N ILE A 40 10.33 12.73 21.37
CA ILE A 40 10.38 12.32 19.97
C ILE A 40 9.21 11.38 19.68
N VAL A 41 8.49 11.62 18.58
CA VAL A 41 7.51 10.68 18.06
C VAL A 41 8.22 9.75 17.06
N PRO A 42 8.33 8.43 17.32
CA PRO A 42 9.08 7.52 16.47
C PRO A 42 8.66 7.54 15.00
N LEU A 43 7.35 7.61 14.71
CA LEU A 43 6.85 7.67 13.34
C LEU A 43 7.30 8.95 12.59
N GLN A 44 7.40 10.08 13.29
CA GLN A 44 7.88 11.33 12.70
C GLN A 44 9.37 11.27 12.43
N PHE A 45 10.15 10.69 13.35
CA PHE A 45 11.57 10.46 13.14
C PHE A 45 11.83 9.47 11.99
N LEU A 46 11.06 8.38 11.92
CA LEU A 46 11.11 7.41 10.83
C LEU A 46 10.90 8.11 9.47
N LYS A 47 9.90 8.99 9.37
CA LYS A 47 9.66 9.79 8.16
C LYS A 47 10.89 10.63 7.76
N ALA A 48 11.62 11.18 8.73
CA ALA A 48 12.79 12.01 8.46
C ALA A 48 14.02 11.21 7.96
N VAL A 49 14.15 9.94 8.33
CA VAL A 49 15.26 9.07 7.89
C VAL A 49 14.96 8.31 6.60
N LEU A 50 13.68 8.17 6.23
CA LEU A 50 13.29 7.57 4.96
C LEU A 50 13.64 8.51 3.79
N PRO A 51 13.95 7.96 2.61
CA PRO A 51 14.19 8.78 1.42
C PRO A 51 12.95 9.61 1.09
N ASP A 52 13.16 10.82 0.57
CA ASP A 52 12.08 11.68 0.09
C ASP A 52 11.21 10.90 -0.93
N PRO A 53 9.90 10.72 -0.68
CA PRO A 53 9.00 10.03 -1.61
C PRO A 53 9.06 10.56 -3.04
N ALA A 54 9.26 11.86 -3.25
CA ALA A 54 9.36 12.45 -4.58
C ALA A 54 10.60 11.97 -5.35
N SER A 55 11.67 11.62 -4.63
CA SER A 55 12.92 11.12 -5.22
C SER A 55 12.84 9.65 -5.68
N LEU A 56 11.79 8.92 -5.28
CA LEU A 56 11.64 7.51 -5.60
C LEU A 56 11.10 7.28 -7.02
N GLY A 57 10.27 8.20 -7.53
CA GLY A 57 9.63 8.07 -8.85
C GLY A 57 10.61 7.72 -9.98
N PRO A 58 11.71 8.47 -10.18
CA PRO A 58 12.72 8.16 -11.21
C PRO A 58 13.49 6.84 -10.99
N ARG A 59 13.45 6.27 -9.78
CA ARG A 59 14.15 5.03 -9.43
C ARG A 59 13.24 3.80 -9.51
N THR A 60 11.94 4.01 -9.38
CA THR A 60 10.94 2.95 -9.51
C THR A 60 10.93 2.48 -10.96
N LYS A 61 11.02 1.16 -11.15
CA LYS A 61 10.84 0.51 -12.44
C LYS A 61 9.78 -0.56 -12.28
N GLY A 62 8.78 -0.57 -13.13
CA GLY A 62 7.79 -1.65 -13.18
C GLY A 62 6.41 -1.19 -13.63
N LYS A 63 5.51 -2.15 -13.73
CA LYS A 63 4.15 -1.90 -14.21
C LYS A 63 3.15 -2.01 -13.07
N THR A 64 2.20 -1.09 -13.04
CA THR A 64 0.99 -1.22 -12.21
C THR A 64 -0.13 -1.79 -13.05
N ASN A 65 -1.03 -2.56 -12.44
CA ASN A 65 -2.26 -3.06 -13.07
C ASN A 65 -3.40 -2.84 -12.08
N ILE A 66 -4.32 -1.95 -12.42
CA ILE A 66 -5.47 -1.59 -11.57
C ILE A 66 -6.73 -1.77 -12.40
N GLY A 67 -7.70 -2.51 -11.87
CA GLY A 67 -8.93 -2.78 -12.58
C GLY A 67 -10.03 -3.38 -11.72
N CYS A 68 -11.18 -3.60 -12.35
CA CYS A 68 -12.36 -4.17 -11.73
C CYS A 68 -12.80 -5.42 -12.49
N ILE A 69 -13.01 -6.51 -11.75
CA ILE A 69 -13.61 -7.74 -12.25
C ILE A 69 -15.10 -7.71 -11.94
N PHE A 70 -15.95 -7.73 -12.96
CA PHE A 70 -17.40 -7.72 -12.85
C PHE A 70 -17.96 -9.09 -13.20
N GLN A 71 -18.82 -9.63 -12.34
CA GLN A 71 -19.61 -10.83 -12.61
C GLN A 71 -21.08 -10.42 -12.71
N THR A 72 -21.72 -10.67 -13.85
CA THR A 72 -23.08 -10.21 -14.15
C THR A 72 -23.86 -11.25 -14.97
N ILE A 73 -25.15 -10.99 -15.19
CA ILE A 73 -25.99 -11.70 -16.17
C ILE A 73 -26.33 -10.69 -17.26
N LYS A 74 -26.08 -11.04 -18.52
CA LYS A 74 -26.43 -10.23 -19.69
C LYS A 74 -27.07 -11.16 -20.72
N ASP A 75 -28.23 -10.77 -21.24
CA ASP A 75 -29.00 -11.56 -22.21
C ASP A 75 -29.36 -12.97 -21.68
N GLY A 76 -29.68 -13.06 -20.39
CA GLY A 76 -30.01 -14.33 -19.71
C GLY A 76 -28.81 -15.23 -19.38
N GLN A 77 -27.59 -14.85 -19.78
CA GLN A 77 -26.38 -15.67 -19.57
C GLN A 77 -25.38 -15.01 -18.62
N PRO A 78 -24.68 -15.79 -17.77
CA PRO A 78 -23.58 -15.28 -16.95
C PRO A 78 -22.44 -14.73 -17.82
N LYS A 79 -21.91 -13.55 -17.46
CA LYS A 79 -20.74 -12.94 -18.09
C LYS A 79 -19.78 -12.40 -17.03
N THR A 80 -18.48 -12.51 -17.32
CA THR A 80 -17.41 -11.92 -16.51
C THR A 80 -16.62 -10.92 -17.37
N TYR A 81 -16.45 -9.70 -16.87
CA TYR A 81 -15.65 -8.66 -17.52
C TYR A 81 -14.48 -8.28 -16.63
N TYR A 82 -13.32 -8.03 -17.23
CA TYR A 82 -12.20 -7.40 -16.54
C TYR A 82 -11.84 -6.10 -17.26
N VAL A 83 -12.04 -4.97 -16.59
CA VAL A 83 -11.68 -3.65 -17.10
C VAL A 83 -10.52 -3.14 -16.26
N TYR A 84 -9.39 -2.86 -16.89
CA TYR A 84 -8.16 -2.50 -16.19
C TYR A 84 -7.30 -1.52 -17.00
N ASN A 85 -6.39 -0.85 -16.30
CA ASN A 85 -5.32 -0.06 -16.88
C ASN A 85 -3.97 -0.65 -16.45
N VAL A 86 -3.03 -0.67 -17.39
CA VAL A 86 -1.61 -0.92 -17.10
C VAL A 86 -0.86 0.38 -17.30
N CYS A 87 -0.13 0.82 -16.27
CA CYS A 87 0.75 1.98 -16.33
C CYS A 87 2.20 1.51 -16.13
N ASP A 88 3.12 2.02 -16.95
CA ASP A 88 4.56 1.75 -16.87
C ASP A 88 5.22 2.89 -16.09
N HIS A 89 6.03 2.55 -15.09
CA HIS A 89 6.73 3.47 -14.20
C HIS A 89 8.24 3.24 -14.30
#